data_AF-A0A2D5UET5-F1
#
_entry.id   AF-A0A2D5UET5-F1
#
_cell.length_a   1.000
_cell.length_b   1.000
_cell.length_c   1.000
_cell.angle_alpha   90.00
_cell.angle_beta   90.00
_cell.angle_gamma   90.00
#
_symmetry.space_group_name_H-M   'P 1'
#
loop_
_entity.id
_entity.type
_entity.pdbx_description
1 polymer ?
#
loop_
_entity_poly.entity_id
_entity_poly.type
_entity_poly.pdbx_seq_one_letter_code
_entity_poly.pdbx_strand_id
1 'polypeptide(L)'
;MRYLGDWNFLNWWWWQPIVEPIAGLLWLISFVLLGTLIYSFVSSRTKMSDYREMFISPEEINSKLPTDEAEIGAFLEATYPEIFEDEILEMEELLDTVIRRDIHPDMASEIEKRGIPVHLLALPSPGVVKEVGSVPLAVWIPAMGAIEIYAAPMKYHCGGNSKAYRGYMGNLLLHEMGHALGLDEHKIKDFGV
;
A
#
# COMPACT_ATOMS: atom_id res chain seq x y z
N MET A 1 56.72 -11.80 -50.69
CA MET A 1 55.91 -11.81 -49.45
C MET A 1 56.03 -10.47 -48.77
N ARG A 2 55.08 -9.56 -48.98
CA ARG A 2 54.90 -8.30 -48.25
C ARG A 2 53.40 -8.01 -48.20
N TYR A 3 52.97 -7.23 -47.21
CA TYR A 3 51.59 -6.93 -46.79
C TYR A 3 51.00 -7.80 -45.67
N LEU A 4 51.72 -7.85 -44.55
CA LEU A 4 51.08 -7.75 -43.24
C LEU A 4 51.63 -6.46 -42.62
N GLY A 5 51.01 -5.34 -42.98
CA GLY A 5 51.30 -4.04 -42.38
C GLY A 5 50.79 -4.00 -40.94
N ASP A 6 51.50 -3.28 -40.09
CA ASP A 6 51.27 -3.14 -38.65
C ASP A 6 49.80 -2.87 -38.29
N TRP A 7 49.12 -3.88 -37.75
CA TRP A 7 47.82 -3.71 -37.12
C TRP A 7 48.04 -3.18 -35.70
N ASN A 8 48.12 -1.85 -35.57
CA ASN A 8 48.13 -1.20 -34.26
C ASN A 8 46.71 -1.16 -33.67
N PHE A 9 46.33 -2.23 -32.97
CA PHE A 9 45.06 -2.37 -32.23
C PHE A 9 44.87 -1.33 -31.10
N LEU A 10 45.87 -0.50 -30.84
CA LEU A 10 45.83 0.60 -29.86
C LEU A 10 45.23 1.90 -30.42
N ASN A 11 44.98 1.99 -31.73
CA ASN A 11 44.35 3.18 -32.31
C ASN A 11 42.85 3.23 -31.97
N TRP A 12 42.43 4.35 -31.38
CA TRP A 12 41.06 4.61 -30.89
C TRP A 12 39.96 4.33 -31.93
N TRP A 13 40.21 4.57 -33.21
CA TRP A 13 39.24 4.32 -34.29
C TRP A 13 38.82 2.85 -34.41
N TRP A 14 39.64 1.90 -33.94
CA TRP A 14 39.32 0.46 -34.00
C TRP A 14 38.22 0.10 -33.00
N TRP A 15 38.16 0.84 -31.90
CA TRP A 15 37.27 0.59 -30.79
C TRP A 15 35.98 1.40 -30.87
N GLN A 16 35.96 2.52 -31.60
CA GLN A 16 34.75 3.31 -31.84
C GLN A 16 33.49 2.49 -32.20
N PRO A 17 33.52 1.57 -33.18
CA PRO A 17 32.32 0.80 -33.55
C PRO A 17 31.85 -0.19 -32.48
N ILE A 18 32.65 -0.45 -31.44
CA ILE A 18 32.30 -1.32 -30.30
C ILE A 18 31.88 -0.46 -29.09
N VAL A 19 32.58 0.63 -28.83
CA VAL A 19 32.36 1.50 -27.67
C VAL A 19 31.08 2.33 -27.82
N GLU A 20 30.78 2.84 -29.02
CA GLU A 20 29.59 3.68 -29.26
C GLU A 20 28.26 2.93 -29.02
N PRO A 21 28.07 1.68 -29.49
CA PRO A 21 26.88 0.91 -29.17
C PRO A 21 26.74 0.60 -27.68
N ILE A 22 27.84 0.29 -26.99
CA ILE A 22 27.84 -0.01 -25.55
C ILE A 22 27.48 1.24 -24.75
N ALA A 23 28.04 2.39 -25.10
CA ALA A 23 27.69 3.66 -24.48
C ALA A 23 26.21 4.02 -24.70
N GLY A 24 25.68 3.78 -25.91
CA GLY A 24 24.27 3.95 -26.23
C GLY A 24 23.36 3.03 -25.40
N LEU A 25 23.74 1.77 -25.24
CA LEU A 25 23.01 0.79 -24.41
C LEU A 25 23.00 1.20 -22.94
N LEU A 26 24.14 1.63 -22.39
CA LEU A 26 24.25 2.12 -21.02
C LEU A 26 23.40 3.37 -20.77
N TRP A 27 23.33 4.26 -21.77
CA TRP A 27 22.47 5.43 -21.74
C TRP A 27 20.99 5.06 -21.68
N LEU A 28 20.58 4.08 -22.48
CA LEU A 28 19.20 3.60 -22.56
C LEU A 28 18.79 2.89 -21.27
N ILE A 29 19.67 2.05 -20.71
CA ILE A 29 19.47 1.41 -19.40
C ILE A 29 19.34 2.45 -18.29
N SER A 30 20.20 3.48 -18.28
CA SER A 30 20.13 4.56 -17.29
C SER A 30 18.80 5.31 -17.37
N PHE A 31 18.29 5.55 -18.58
CA PHE A 31 17.02 6.24 -18.79
C PHE A 31 15.83 5.41 -18.32
N VAL A 32 15.84 4.10 -18.60
CA VAL A 32 14.82 3.17 -18.10
C VAL A 32 14.85 3.09 -16.57
N LEU A 33 16.03 2.97 -15.97
CA LEU A 33 16.20 2.94 -14.51
C LEU A 33 15.70 4.22 -13.85
N LEU A 34 16.02 5.38 -14.43
CA LEU A 34 15.53 6.68 -13.97
C LEU A 34 13.99 6.75 -14.08
N GLY A 35 13.42 6.26 -15.17
CA GLY A 35 11.97 6.15 -15.35
C GLY A 35 11.31 5.27 -14.29
N THR A 36 11.87 4.09 -14.00
CA THR A 36 11.38 3.22 -12.92
C THR A 36 11.52 3.85 -11.53
N LEU A 37 12.60 4.59 -11.27
CA LEU A 37 12.79 5.29 -9.99
C LEU A 37 11.77 6.42 -9.82
N ILE A 38 11.57 7.25 -10.87
CA ILE A 38 10.58 8.32 -10.86
C ILE A 38 9.17 7.73 -10.70
N TYR A 39 8.85 6.68 -11.45
CA TYR A 39 7.56 5.99 -11.34
C TYR A 39 7.35 5.43 -9.93
N SER A 40 8.34 4.74 -9.37
CA SER A 40 8.27 4.20 -8.00
C SER A 40 8.10 5.31 -6.97
N PHE A 41 8.79 6.44 -7.14
CA PHE A 41 8.72 7.57 -6.21
C PHE A 41 7.38 8.31 -6.30
N VAL A 42 6.88 8.55 -7.52
CA VAL A 42 5.57 9.19 -7.74
C VAL A 42 4.45 8.26 -7.28
N SER A 43 4.52 6.97 -7.61
CA SER A 43 3.54 5.97 -7.18
C SER A 43 3.50 5.82 -5.66
N SER A 44 4.64 5.86 -4.96
CA SER A 44 4.64 5.82 -3.50
C SER A 44 4.01 7.07 -2.91
N ARG A 45 4.26 8.25 -3.51
CA ARG A 45 3.69 9.53 -3.09
C ARG A 45 2.17 9.61 -3.29
N THR A 46 1.65 9.13 -4.43
CA THR A 46 0.21 9.11 -4.69
C THR A 46 -0.50 8.09 -3.83
N LYS A 47 0.05 6.87 -3.66
CA LYS A 47 -0.49 5.91 -2.69
C LYS A 47 -0.58 6.53 -1.29
N MET A 48 0.46 7.23 -0.83
CA MET A 48 0.44 7.91 0.47
C MET A 48 -0.54 9.08 0.59
N SER A 49 -0.89 9.79 -0.50
CA SER A 49 -1.91 10.85 -0.42
C SER A 49 -3.31 10.27 -0.30
N ASP A 50 -3.57 9.16 -1.00
CA ASP A 50 -4.91 8.56 -1.07
C ASP A 50 -5.31 7.94 0.28
N TYR A 51 -4.36 7.38 1.04
CA TYR A 51 -4.59 6.94 2.42
C TYR A 51 -4.90 8.08 3.40
N ARG A 52 -4.42 9.30 3.11
CA ARG A 52 -4.46 10.43 4.03
C ARG A 52 -5.82 11.12 4.07
N GLU A 53 -6.59 11.04 2.97
CA GLU A 53 -7.84 11.78 2.81
C GLU A 53 -9.08 11.07 3.35
N MET A 54 -9.08 9.74 3.51
CA MET A 54 -10.25 9.00 4.00
C MET A 54 -10.26 8.68 5.50
N PHE A 55 -9.11 8.73 6.20
CA PHE A 55 -8.98 8.06 7.51
C PHE A 55 -8.41 8.90 8.64
N ILE A 56 -8.08 10.17 8.39
CA ILE A 56 -7.57 11.06 9.44
C ILE A 56 -8.73 11.85 10.02
N SER A 57 -9.02 11.66 11.31
CA SER A 57 -9.91 12.56 12.02
C SER A 57 -9.30 13.98 11.99
N PRO A 58 -10.07 15.08 11.85
CA PRO A 58 -9.51 16.43 11.74
C PRO A 58 -8.54 16.84 12.87
N GLU A 59 -8.58 16.14 14.02
CA GLU A 59 -7.74 16.33 15.19
C GLU A 59 -6.33 15.68 15.05
N GLU A 60 -6.20 14.61 14.23
CA GLU A 60 -4.94 13.90 13.96
C GLU A 60 -4.07 14.59 12.89
N ILE A 61 -4.60 15.58 12.16
CA ILE A 61 -3.85 16.31 11.12
C ILE A 61 -2.66 17.10 11.71
N ASN A 62 -2.67 17.36 13.02
CA ASN A 62 -1.67 18.19 13.71
C ASN A 62 -0.85 17.46 14.79
N SER A 63 -1.10 16.17 15.07
CA SER A 63 -0.24 15.42 15.98
C SER A 63 0.98 14.91 15.21
N LYS A 64 2.18 15.31 15.64
CA LYS A 64 3.41 14.79 15.04
C LYS A 64 3.60 13.37 15.54
N LEU A 65 3.34 12.37 14.69
CA LEU A 65 3.61 10.98 15.00
C LEU A 65 5.10 10.80 15.36
N PRO A 66 5.42 9.98 16.37
CA PRO A 66 6.79 9.60 16.66
C PRO A 66 7.44 8.94 15.42
N THR A 67 8.76 9.06 15.29
CA THR A 67 9.51 8.50 14.15
C THR A 67 10.16 7.15 14.47
N ASP A 68 10.36 6.86 15.75
CA ASP A 68 10.91 5.59 16.22
C ASP A 68 9.81 4.55 16.43
N GLU A 69 10.07 3.30 16.05
CA GLU A 69 9.05 2.23 16.10
C GLU A 69 8.65 1.85 17.53
N ALA A 70 9.57 1.94 18.50
CA ALA A 70 9.22 1.68 19.89
C ALA A 70 8.34 2.81 20.46
N GLU A 71 8.64 4.07 20.09
CA GLU A 71 7.82 5.22 20.46
C GLU A 71 6.44 5.18 19.79
N ILE A 72 6.35 4.74 18.53
CA ILE A 72 5.07 4.51 17.85
C ILE A 72 4.26 3.44 18.59
N GLY A 73 4.88 2.30 18.96
CA GLY A 73 4.20 1.26 19.73
C GLY A 73 3.61 1.78 21.04
N ALA A 74 4.41 2.50 21.83
CA ALA A 74 3.95 3.12 23.07
C ALA A 74 2.84 4.16 22.85
N PHE A 75 2.92 4.94 21.76
CA PHE A 75 1.87 5.88 21.39
C PHE A 75 0.55 5.17 21.06
N LEU A 76 0.60 4.08 20.29
CA LEU A 76 -0.59 3.33 19.90
C LEU A 76 -1.31 2.74 21.12
N GLU A 77 -0.56 2.11 22.02
CA GLU A 77 -1.08 1.53 23.26
C GLU A 77 -1.65 2.58 24.21
N ALA A 78 -1.07 3.78 24.26
CA ALA A 78 -1.54 4.85 25.13
C ALA A 78 -2.74 5.62 24.57
N THR A 79 -2.89 5.67 23.24
CA THR A 79 -3.88 6.52 22.57
C THR A 79 -5.18 5.79 22.30
N TYR A 80 -5.10 4.54 21.83
CA TYR A 80 -6.27 3.79 21.39
C TYR A 80 -6.83 2.92 22.52
N PRO A 81 -8.16 2.70 22.54
CA PRO A 81 -8.78 1.91 23.57
C PRO A 81 -8.34 0.44 23.48
N GLU A 82 -8.26 -0.21 24.62
CA GLU A 82 -8.12 -1.67 24.67
C GLU A 82 -9.33 -2.34 23.98
N ILE A 83 -9.04 -3.44 23.29
CA ILE A 83 -10.01 -4.26 22.58
C ILE A 83 -10.03 -5.62 23.26
N PHE A 84 -11.21 -6.04 23.70
CA PHE A 84 -11.42 -7.35 24.30
C PHE A 84 -11.75 -8.41 23.22
N GLU A 85 -11.55 -9.68 23.55
CA GLU A 85 -11.76 -10.78 22.60
C GLU A 85 -13.21 -10.87 22.08
N ASP A 86 -14.19 -10.56 22.93
CA ASP A 86 -15.60 -10.50 22.55
C ASP A 86 -15.88 -9.39 21.52
N GLU A 87 -15.25 -8.23 21.68
CA GLU A 87 -15.34 -7.15 20.71
C GLU A 87 -14.71 -7.53 19.36
N ILE A 88 -13.58 -8.27 19.37
CA ILE A 88 -12.98 -8.80 18.14
C ILE A 88 -13.96 -9.74 17.43
N LEU A 89 -14.57 -10.67 18.16
CA LEU A 89 -15.54 -11.61 17.58
C LEU A 89 -16.75 -10.89 16.97
N GLU A 90 -17.31 -9.90 17.65
CA GLU A 90 -18.41 -9.09 17.11
C GLU A 90 -17.99 -8.36 15.81
N MET A 91 -16.77 -7.85 15.78
CA MET A 91 -16.20 -7.17 14.62
C MET A 91 -15.94 -8.13 13.45
N GLU A 92 -15.51 -9.36 13.72
CA GLU A 92 -15.37 -10.43 12.71
C GLU A 92 -16.73 -10.83 12.12
N GLU A 93 -17.78 -10.96 12.95
CA GLU A 93 -19.13 -11.25 12.47
C GLU A 93 -19.69 -10.12 11.57
N LEU A 94 -19.40 -8.87 11.94
CA LEU A 94 -19.72 -7.72 11.11
C LEU A 94 -18.93 -7.73 9.80
N LEU A 95 -17.65 -8.11 9.84
CA LEU A 95 -16.80 -8.23 8.65
C LEU A 95 -17.34 -9.28 7.68
N ASP A 96 -17.69 -10.47 8.17
CA ASP A 96 -18.32 -11.52 7.35
C ASP A 96 -19.64 -11.04 6.75
N THR A 97 -20.44 -10.30 7.53
CA THR A 97 -21.69 -9.71 7.03
C THR A 97 -21.43 -8.71 5.90
N VAL A 98 -20.44 -7.84 6.05
CA VAL A 98 -20.07 -6.84 5.04
C VAL A 98 -19.63 -7.53 3.75
N ILE A 99 -18.72 -8.49 3.83
CA ILE A 99 -18.20 -9.23 2.67
C ILE A 99 -19.34 -9.92 1.91
N ARG A 100 -20.31 -10.51 2.62
CA ARG A 100 -21.39 -11.29 2.00
C ARG A 100 -22.56 -10.44 1.49
N ARG A 101 -22.83 -9.29 2.09
CA ARG A 101 -24.10 -8.55 1.88
C ARG A 101 -23.94 -7.14 1.37
N ASP A 102 -22.84 -6.47 1.69
CA ASP A 102 -22.69 -5.04 1.44
C ASP A 102 -21.71 -4.73 0.30
N ILE A 103 -20.78 -5.63 0.02
CA ILE A 103 -19.86 -5.53 -1.11
C ILE A 103 -20.57 -5.95 -2.40
N HIS A 104 -20.28 -5.26 -3.51
CA HIS A 104 -20.82 -5.62 -4.84
C HIS A 104 -20.49 -7.09 -5.18
N PRO A 105 -21.45 -7.89 -5.69
CA PRO A 105 -21.25 -9.33 -5.92
C PRO A 105 -20.03 -9.68 -6.77
N ASP A 106 -19.73 -8.88 -7.80
CA ASP A 106 -18.55 -9.10 -8.65
C ASP A 106 -17.24 -8.91 -7.88
N MET A 107 -17.23 -7.97 -6.93
CA MET A 107 -16.07 -7.71 -6.08
C MET A 107 -15.92 -8.82 -5.04
N ALA A 108 -17.01 -9.25 -4.40
CA ALA A 108 -17.02 -10.41 -3.51
C ALA A 108 -16.52 -11.68 -4.23
N SER A 109 -16.93 -11.90 -5.48
CA SER A 109 -16.45 -13.02 -6.30
C SER A 109 -14.94 -12.93 -6.58
N GLU A 110 -14.38 -11.73 -6.78
CA GLU A 110 -12.94 -11.56 -6.93
C GLU A 110 -12.16 -11.74 -5.61
N ILE A 111 -12.73 -11.36 -4.45
CA ILE A 111 -12.17 -11.71 -3.13
C ILE A 111 -12.04 -13.23 -3.03
N GLU A 112 -13.15 -13.95 -3.24
CA GLU A 112 -13.21 -15.40 -3.09
C GLU A 112 -12.27 -16.10 -4.06
N LYS A 113 -12.25 -15.68 -5.33
CA LYS A 113 -11.43 -16.29 -6.38
C LYS A 113 -9.93 -16.09 -6.14
N ARG A 114 -9.53 -14.90 -5.67
CA ARG A 114 -8.13 -14.59 -5.38
C ARG A 114 -7.70 -15.07 -3.99
N GLY A 115 -8.66 -15.36 -3.13
CA GLY A 115 -8.42 -15.80 -1.75
C GLY A 115 -7.63 -14.75 -0.96
N ILE A 116 -7.91 -13.46 -1.18
CA ILE A 116 -7.22 -12.38 -0.45
C ILE A 116 -7.62 -12.47 1.03
N PRO A 117 -6.69 -12.80 1.94
CA PRO A 117 -7.00 -12.84 3.36
C PRO A 117 -7.25 -11.42 3.88
N VAL A 118 -8.28 -11.30 4.71
CA VAL A 118 -8.55 -10.10 5.52
C VAL A 118 -8.25 -10.46 6.96
N HIS A 119 -7.33 -9.73 7.59
CA HIS A 119 -6.94 -9.91 8.98
C HIS A 119 -7.52 -8.80 9.84
N LEU A 120 -8.25 -9.16 10.89
CA LEU A 120 -8.66 -8.23 11.92
C LEU A 120 -7.63 -8.27 13.05
N LEU A 121 -6.95 -7.15 13.29
CA LEU A 121 -5.91 -7.00 14.31
C LEU A 121 -6.32 -5.93 15.31
N ALA A 122 -5.84 -6.01 16.55
CA ALA A 122 -6.15 -4.99 17.56
C ALA A 122 -5.58 -3.61 17.19
N LEU A 123 -4.30 -3.57 16.82
CA LEU A 123 -3.54 -2.36 16.47
C LEU A 123 -2.63 -2.62 15.26
N PRO A 124 -2.28 -1.58 14.49
CA PRO A 124 -1.27 -1.68 13.46
C PRO A 124 0.11 -1.90 14.06
N SER A 125 0.96 -2.64 13.34
CA SER A 125 2.37 -2.72 13.73
C SER A 125 3.03 -1.35 13.58
N PRO A 126 4.01 -1.00 14.43
CA PRO A 126 4.73 0.27 14.30
C PRO A 126 5.38 0.50 12.94
N GLY A 127 5.87 -0.57 12.31
CA GLY A 127 6.43 -0.53 10.96
C GLY A 127 5.42 -0.10 9.90
N VAL A 128 4.17 -0.59 10.00
CA VAL A 128 3.08 -0.18 9.10
C VAL A 128 2.75 1.30 9.28
N VAL A 129 2.59 1.77 10.53
CA VAL A 129 2.30 3.19 10.81
C VAL A 129 3.39 4.10 10.26
N LYS A 130 4.66 3.69 10.38
CA LYS A 130 5.80 4.42 9.86
C LYS A 130 5.86 4.44 8.33
N GLU A 131 5.52 3.33 7.68
CA GLU A 131 5.44 3.23 6.22
C GLU A 131 4.30 4.08 5.65
N VAL A 132 3.13 4.03 6.28
CA VAL A 132 1.93 4.78 5.88
C VAL A 132 2.04 6.27 6.27
N GLY A 133 2.81 6.59 7.32
CA GLY A 133 2.97 7.95 7.83
C GLY A 133 1.75 8.49 8.58
N SER A 134 0.78 7.62 8.90
CA SER A 134 -0.40 7.89 9.73
C SER A 134 -0.85 6.59 10.40
N VAL A 135 -1.80 6.65 11.34
CA VAL A 135 -2.41 5.44 11.90
C VAL A 135 -3.57 5.01 11.00
N PRO A 136 -3.46 3.91 10.24
CA PRO A 136 -4.52 3.47 9.34
C PRO A 136 -5.68 2.79 10.09
N LEU A 137 -6.87 2.83 9.49
CA LEU A 137 -8.01 1.99 9.90
C LEU A 137 -8.01 0.63 9.20
N ALA A 138 -7.60 0.61 7.93
CA ALA A 138 -7.21 -0.60 7.22
C ALA A 138 -6.08 -0.28 6.23
N VAL A 139 -5.38 -1.31 5.77
CA VAL A 139 -4.31 -1.17 4.78
C VAL A 139 -4.12 -2.46 4.00
N TRP A 140 -3.88 -2.34 2.69
CA TRP A 140 -3.35 -3.43 1.88
C TRP A 140 -1.84 -3.60 2.13
N ILE A 141 -1.42 -4.80 2.55
CA ILE A 141 -0.02 -5.17 2.77
C ILE A 141 0.48 -6.03 1.59
N PRO A 142 1.21 -5.45 0.61
CA PRO A 142 1.62 -6.19 -0.59
C PRO A 142 2.53 -7.38 -0.30
N ALA A 143 3.35 -7.30 0.76
CA ALA A 143 4.28 -8.36 1.15
C ALA A 143 3.57 -9.63 1.63
N MET A 144 2.38 -9.48 2.21
CA MET A 144 1.55 -10.60 2.68
C MET A 144 0.42 -10.95 1.71
N GLY A 145 0.15 -10.07 0.75
CA GLY A 145 -1.01 -10.20 -0.12
C GLY A 145 -2.32 -10.15 0.67
N ALA A 146 -2.37 -9.39 1.76
CA ALA A 146 -3.47 -9.36 2.72
C ALA A 146 -3.97 -7.94 2.97
N ILE A 147 -5.25 -7.81 3.36
CA ILE A 147 -5.81 -6.57 3.89
C ILE A 147 -5.81 -6.70 5.41
N GLU A 148 -5.20 -5.75 6.12
CA GLU A 148 -5.28 -5.65 7.57
C GLU A 148 -6.30 -4.58 7.96
N ILE A 149 -7.19 -4.89 8.91
CA ILE A 149 -8.16 -3.97 9.51
C ILE A 149 -7.83 -3.87 10.99
N TYR A 150 -7.81 -2.65 11.53
CA TYR A 150 -7.40 -2.40 12.92
C TYR A 150 -8.58 -2.04 13.81
N ALA A 151 -8.87 -2.89 14.78
CA ALA A 151 -10.04 -2.83 15.63
C ALA A 151 -10.03 -1.61 16.56
N ALA A 152 -8.93 -1.33 17.27
CA ALA A 152 -8.87 -0.23 18.23
C ALA A 152 -8.98 1.15 17.56
N PRO A 153 -8.27 1.42 16.44
CA PRO A 153 -8.48 2.64 15.66
C PRO A 153 -9.92 2.77 15.15
N MET A 154 -10.52 1.67 14.68
CA MET A 154 -11.90 1.71 14.19
C MET A 154 -12.92 1.96 15.31
N LYS A 155 -12.75 1.35 16.48
CA LYS A 155 -13.59 1.58 17.68
C LYS A 155 -13.51 3.03 18.10
N TYR A 156 -12.30 3.60 18.13
CA TYR A 156 -12.07 5.00 18.43
C TYR A 156 -12.77 5.91 17.41
N HIS A 157 -12.58 5.66 16.11
CA HIS A 157 -13.18 6.44 15.02
C HIS A 157 -14.72 6.36 15.00
N CYS A 158 -15.28 5.18 15.22
CA CYS A 158 -16.72 4.94 15.16
C CYS A 158 -17.44 5.21 16.49
N GLY A 159 -16.71 5.56 17.56
CA GLY A 159 -17.26 5.72 18.91
C GLY A 159 -17.99 4.48 19.43
N GLY A 160 -17.55 3.27 19.03
CA GLY A 160 -18.19 2.00 19.37
C GLY A 160 -19.56 1.75 18.70
N ASN A 161 -19.96 2.54 17.70
CA ASN A 161 -21.23 2.34 16.99
C ASN A 161 -21.10 1.25 15.90
N SER A 162 -21.73 0.10 16.13
CA SER A 162 -21.69 -1.06 15.22
C SER A 162 -22.22 -0.78 13.80
N LYS A 163 -23.19 0.14 13.65
CA LYS A 163 -23.70 0.54 12.33
C LYS A 163 -22.69 1.39 11.57
N ALA A 164 -21.99 2.29 12.27
CA ALA A 164 -20.93 3.10 11.68
C ALA A 164 -19.76 2.20 11.27
N TYR A 165 -19.37 1.26 12.15
CA TYR A 165 -18.34 0.26 11.88
C TYR A 165 -18.61 -0.52 10.59
N ARG A 166 -19.82 -1.07 10.44
CA ARG A 166 -20.25 -1.82 9.25
C ARG A 166 -20.12 -0.99 7.96
N GLY A 167 -20.57 0.26 7.98
CA GLY A 167 -20.48 1.15 6.83
C GLY A 167 -19.04 1.48 6.43
N TYR A 168 -18.21 1.86 7.42
CA TYR A 168 -16.80 2.18 7.17
C TYR A 168 -16.01 0.97 6.69
N MET A 169 -16.22 -0.20 7.28
CA MET A 169 -15.53 -1.42 6.92
C MET A 169 -15.84 -1.87 5.48
N GLY A 170 -17.07 -1.69 5.00
CA GLY A 170 -17.41 -1.94 3.60
C GLY A 170 -16.64 -1.03 2.64
N ASN A 171 -16.62 0.27 2.92
CA ASN A 171 -15.91 1.24 2.09
C ASN A 171 -14.38 1.00 2.11
N LEU A 172 -13.84 0.67 3.28
CA LEU A 172 -12.42 0.33 3.46
C LEU A 172 -12.03 -0.91 2.67
N LEU A 173 -12.81 -1.99 2.77
CA LEU A 173 -12.55 -3.20 2.00
C LEU A 173 -12.55 -2.93 0.51
N LEU A 174 -13.54 -2.18 0.00
CA LEU A 174 -13.60 -1.82 -1.41
C LEU A 174 -12.37 -0.98 -1.85
N HIS A 175 -11.94 -0.04 -1.01
CA HIS A 175 -10.77 0.80 -1.27
C HIS A 175 -9.48 -0.03 -1.30
N GLU A 176 -9.20 -0.82 -0.25
CA GLU A 176 -7.99 -1.64 -0.15
C GLU A 176 -7.95 -2.76 -1.20
N MET A 177 -9.11 -3.31 -1.56
CA MET A 177 -9.21 -4.22 -2.69
C MET A 177 -8.88 -3.55 -4.02
N GLY A 178 -9.29 -2.30 -4.21
CA GLY A 178 -8.88 -1.53 -5.37
C GLY A 178 -7.37 -1.47 -5.50
N HIS A 179 -6.65 -1.21 -4.40
CA HIS A 179 -5.19 -1.26 -4.34
C HIS A 179 -4.63 -2.66 -4.64
N ALA A 180 -5.23 -3.71 -4.08
CA ALA A 180 -4.83 -5.10 -4.33
C ALA A 180 -5.00 -5.52 -5.80
N LEU A 181 -6.05 -5.00 -6.47
CA LEU A 181 -6.36 -5.28 -7.86
C LEU A 181 -5.64 -4.34 -8.85
N GLY A 182 -4.97 -3.29 -8.35
CA GLY A 182 -4.37 -2.25 -9.19
C GLY A 182 -5.42 -1.44 -9.96
N LEU A 183 -6.62 -1.29 -9.38
CA LEU A 183 -7.70 -0.49 -9.95
C LEU A 183 -7.52 0.98 -9.56
N ASP A 184 -7.68 1.86 -10.52
CA ASP A 184 -7.70 3.31 -10.28
C ASP A 184 -8.94 3.70 -9.46
N GLU A 185 -8.87 4.73 -8.61
CA GLU A 185 -9.99 5.14 -7.73
C GLU A 185 -11.32 5.35 -8.47
N HIS A 186 -11.26 5.85 -9.70
CA HIS A 186 -12.45 6.03 -10.54
C HIS A 186 -13.20 4.72 -10.80
N LYS A 187 -12.49 3.59 -10.89
CA LYS A 187 -13.08 2.26 -11.08
C LYS A 187 -13.59 1.66 -9.76
N ILE A 188 -13.04 2.09 -8.62
CA ILE A 188 -13.52 1.67 -7.29
C ILE A 188 -14.93 2.24 -7.02
N LYS A 189 -15.19 3.48 -7.45
CA LYS A 189 -16.51 4.14 -7.33
C LYS A 189 -17.62 3.39 -8.06
N ASP A 190 -17.29 2.71 -9.17
CA ASP A 190 -18.25 1.88 -9.91
C ASP A 190 -18.75 0.67 -9.09
N PHE A 191 -18.05 0.31 -8.01
CA PHE A 191 -18.42 -0.76 -7.07
C PHE A 191 -19.14 -0.27 -5.80
N GLY A 192 -19.50 1.02 -5.73
CA GLY A 192 -20.40 1.54 -4.69
C GLY A 192 -19.73 2.26 -3.52
N VAL A 193 -18.57 2.91 -3.75
CA VAL A 193 -17.96 3.87 -2.80
C VAL A 193 -18.29 5.31 -3.17
#